data_AF-E7RDF1-F1
#
_entry.id   AF-E7RDF1-F1
#
_cell.length_a   1.000
_cell.length_b   1.000
_cell.length_c   1.000
_cell.angle_alpha   90.00
_cell.angle_beta   90.00
_cell.angle_gamma   90.00
#
_symmetry.space_group_name_H-M   'P 1'
#
loop_
_entity.id
_entity.type
_entity.pdbx_description
1 polymer ?
#
loop_
_entity_poly.entity_id
_entity_poly.type
_entity_poly.pdbx_seq_one_letter_code
_entity_poly.pdbx_strand_id
1 'polypeptide(L)' 'MFENILSEDQYKNVISQEQPVLVKFYAEWCPDCKRMDMFIGEVLSEFQKYLFVFNR' A
#
# COMPACT_ATOMS: atom_id res chain seq x y z
N MET A 1 -5.98 0.69 0.81
CA MET A 1 -6.76 0.27 -0.36
C MET A 1 -5.96 -0.79 -1.12
N PHE A 2 -6.58 -1.87 -1.58
CA PHE A 2 -5.90 -2.87 -2.41
C PHE A 2 -5.99 -2.44 -3.88
N GLU A 3 -4.85 -2.32 -4.55
CA GLU A 3 -4.77 -1.98 -5.97
C GLU A 3 -3.83 -2.94 -6.71
N ASN A 4 -3.95 -2.99 -8.03
CA ASN A 4 -3.07 -3.81 -8.85
C ASN A 4 -2.44 -2.90 -9.93
N ILE A 5 -1.27 -2.40 -9.59
CA ILE A 5 -0.44 -1.51 -10.41
C ILE A 5 0.45 -2.40 -11.27
N LEU A 6 0.15 -2.46 -12.56
CA LEU A 6 0.81 -3.35 -13.53
C LEU A 6 1.68 -2.60 -14.54
N SER A 7 1.62 -1.26 -14.55
CA SER A 7 2.43 -0.42 -15.43
C SER A 7 3.10 0.74 -14.70
N GLU A 8 4.17 1.25 -15.32
CA GLU A 8 4.89 2.42 -14.81
C GLU A 8 4.03 3.67 -14.78
N ASP A 9 3.16 3.87 -15.78
CA ASP A 9 2.26 5.03 -15.83
C ASP A 9 1.24 4.99 -14.69
N GLN A 10 0.69 3.80 -14.38
CA GLN A 10 -0.18 3.61 -13.22
C GLN A 10 0.56 3.94 -11.92
N TYR A 11 1.79 3.45 -11.77
CA TYR A 11 2.60 3.76 -10.60
C TYR A 11 2.87 5.27 -10.46
N LYS A 12 3.24 5.94 -11.56
CA LYS A 12 3.46 7.39 -11.61
C LYS A 12 2.23 8.17 -11.18
N ASN A 13 1.05 7.77 -11.65
CA ASN A 13 -0.21 8.40 -11.25
C ASN A 13 -0.49 8.24 -9.75
N VAL A 14 -0.22 7.06 -9.20
CA VAL A 14 -0.43 6.74 -7.78
C VAL A 14 0.53 7.54 -6.89
N ILE A 15 1.79 7.74 -7.28
CA ILE A 15 2.73 8.50 -6.45
C ILE A 15 2.65 10.03 -6.63
N SER A 16 1.90 10.51 -7.63
CA SER A 16 1.76 11.95 -7.92
C SER A 16 0.61 12.62 -7.16
N GLN A 17 0.10 11.98 -6.11
CA GLN A 17 -1.01 12.49 -5.30
C GLN A 17 -0.55 13.64 -4.39
N GLU A 18 -1.47 14.56 -4.06
CA GLU A 18 -1.18 15.69 -3.16
C GLU A 18 -0.84 15.22 -1.74
N GLN A 19 -1.46 14.13 -1.30
CA GLN A 19 -1.17 13.51 0.00
C GLN A 19 -0.03 12.49 -0.11
N PRO A 20 0.80 12.34 0.95
CA PRO A 20 1.84 11.32 0.98
C PRO A 20 1.26 9.91 0.75
N VAL A 21 1.91 9.14 -0.11
CA VAL A 21 1.46 7.79 -0.49
C VAL A 21 2.41 6.74 0.06
N LEU A 22 1.86 5.71 0.71
CA LEU A 22 2.60 4.53 1.16
C LEU A 22 2.14 3.32 0.36
N VAL A 23 3.05 2.73 -0.41
CA VAL A 23 2.78 1.54 -1.23
C VAL A 23 3.42 0.32 -0.57
N LYS A 24 2.60 -0.66 -0.18
CA LYS A 24 3.05 -2.01 0.22
C LYS A 24 2.98 -2.91 -1.00
N PHE A 25 4.11 -3.33 -1.51
CA PHE A 25 4.20 -4.42 -2.47
C PHE A 25 4.16 -5.76 -1.72
N TYR A 26 3.27 -6.67 -2.11
CA TYR A 26 3.10 -7.96 -1.46
C TYR A 26 2.85 -9.08 -2.44
N ALA A 27 3.09 -10.33 -2.02
CA ALA A 27 2.70 -11.52 -2.76
C ALA A 27 1.87 -12.46 -1.88
N GLU A 28 0.98 -13.24 -2.46
CA GLU A 28 0.11 -14.17 -1.70
C GLU A 28 0.91 -15.29 -1.02
N TRP A 29 2.04 -15.68 -1.61
CA TRP A 29 2.94 -16.68 -1.05
C TRP A 29 3.92 -16.12 -0.02
N CYS A 30 3.93 -14.80 0.21
CA CYS A 30 4.86 -14.14 1.13
C CYS A 30 4.32 -14.19 2.57
N PRO A 31 4.90 -15.03 3.46
CA PRO A 31 4.40 -15.17 4.84
C PRO A 31 4.62 -13.90 5.67
N ASP A 32 5.72 -13.18 5.45
CA ASP A 32 6.02 -11.94 6.17
C ASP A 32 5.04 -10.81 5.81
N CYS A 33 4.64 -10.76 4.54
CA CYS A 33 3.64 -9.82 4.05
C CYS A 33 2.30 -10.02 4.75
N LYS A 34 1.92 -11.29 4.99
CA LYS A 34 0.69 -11.67 5.71
C LYS A 34 0.78 -11.40 7.22
N ARG A 35 1.98 -11.55 7.81
CA ARG A 35 2.21 -11.18 9.21
C ARG A 35 2.01 -9.69 9.43
N MET A 36 2.45 -8.85 8.49
CA MET A 36 2.27 -7.40 8.60
C MET A 36 0.80 -6.98 8.66
N ASP A 37 -0.08 -7.69 7.94
CA ASP A 37 -1.53 -7.40 7.94
C ASP A 37 -2.18 -7.58 9.31
N MET A 38 -1.56 -8.33 10.22
CA MET A 38 -2.07 -8.56 11.57
C MET A 38 -1.95 -7.32 12.47
N PHE A 39 -0.97 -6.44 12.23
CA PHE A 39 -0.69 -5.28 13.09
C PHE A 39 -0.75 -3.94 12.36
N ILE A 40 -0.81 -3.93 11.02
CA ILE A 40 -0.83 -2.69 10.22
C ILE A 40 -2.04 -1.80 10.54
N GLY A 41 -3.15 -2.36 11.06
CA GLY A 41 -4.38 -1.61 11.35
C GLY A 41 -4.21 -0.43 12.30
N GLU A 42 -3.34 -0.56 13.31
CA GLU A 42 -3.03 0.53 14.24
C GLU A 42 -2.30 1.67 13.53
N VAL A 43 -1.33 1.32 12.67
CA VAL A 43 -0.59 2.28 11.84
C VAL A 43 -1.53 3.01 10.88
N LEU A 44 -2.46 2.30 10.23
CA LEU A 44 -3.45 2.94 9.36
C LEU A 44 -4.31 3.96 10.11
N SER A 45 -4.63 3.66 11.38
CA SER A 45 -5.47 4.50 12.23
C SER A 45 -4.75 5.76 12.73
N GLU A 46 -3.44 5.70 12.95
CA GLU A 46 -2.61 6.84 13.34
C GLU A 46 -2.25 7.74 12.16
N PHE A 47 -2.02 7.13 10.99
CA PHE A 47 -1.50 7.82 9.80
C PHE A 47 -2.59 8.10 8.75
N GLN A 48 -3.79 8.50 9.17
CA GLN A 48 -4.96 8.70 8.29
C GLN A 48 -4.74 9.69 7.13
N LYS A 49 -3.75 10.59 7.27
CA LYS A 49 -3.37 11.55 6.22
C LYS A 49 -2.62 10.91 5.04
N TYR A 50 -2.18 9.67 5.17
CA TYR A 50 -1.46 8.95 4.11
C TYR A 50 -2.43 8.15 3.24
N LEU A 51 -2.19 8.14 1.94
CA LEU A 51 -2.85 7.20 1.05
C LEU A 51 -2.12 5.85 1.13
N PHE A 52 -2.79 4.83 1.68
CA PHE A 52 -2.23 3.48 1.74
C PHE A 52 -2.66 2.65 0.54
N VAL A 53 -1.70 2.16 -0.22
CA VAL A 53 -1.90 1.32 -1.40
C VAL A 53 -1.24 -0.04 -1.18
N PHE A 54 -2.02 -1.11 -1.25
CA PHE A 54 -1.55 -2.49 -1.13
C PHE A 54 -1.51 -3.11 -2.52
N ASN A 55 -0.32 -3.18 -3.11
CA ASN A 55 -0.10 -3.67 -4.47
C ASN A 55 0.32 -5.14 -4.47
N ARG A 56 -0.44 -5.99 -5.15
CA ARG A 56 -0.11 -7.40 -5.40
C ARG A 56 0.83 -7.53 -6.59
#